data_AF-A0A2R6LS19-F1
#
_entry.id   AF-A0A2R6LS19-F1
#
_cell.length_a   1.000
_cell.length_b   1.000
_cell.length_c   1.000
_cell.angle_alpha   90.00
_cell.angle_beta   90.00
_cell.angle_gamma   90.00
#
_symmetry.space_group_name_H-M   'P 1'
#
loop_
_entity.id
_entity.type
_entity.pdbx_description
1 polymer ?
#
loop_
_entity_poly.entity_id
_entity_poly.type
_entity_poly.pdbx_seq_one_letter_code
_entity_poly.pdbx_strand_id
1 'polypeptide(L)' 'MDIPDDADNEEAAAIAAAVRAHVSADDDEETASDRGWEGLRWRFRGRVDALQRRRVRVPTEAPRDAWTAAGRTDRL' A
#
# COMPACT_ATOMS: atom_id res chain seq x y z
N MET A 1 -29.32 -4.03 -2.59
CA MET A 1 -28.08 -4.50 -3.26
C MET A 1 -27.85 -5.88 -2.71
N ASP A 2 -28.05 -6.89 -3.54
CA ASP A 2 -27.89 -8.29 -3.19
C ASP A 2 -26.43 -8.64 -3.48
N ILE A 3 -25.70 -9.11 -2.47
CA ILE A 3 -24.34 -9.61 -2.63
C ILE A 3 -24.44 -11.13 -2.46
N PRO A 4 -24.03 -11.91 -3.47
CA PRO A 4 -24.08 -13.36 -3.36
C PRO A 4 -23.21 -13.83 -2.19
N ASP A 5 -23.73 -14.79 -1.42
CA ASP A 5 -23.11 -15.27 -0.18
C ASP A 5 -21.83 -16.08 -0.45
N ASP A 6 -21.70 -16.63 -1.67
CA ASP A 6 -20.54 -17.40 -2.11
C ASP A 6 -20.25 -17.13 -3.59
N ALA A 7 -18.97 -17.12 -3.95
CA ALA A 7 -18.52 -16.98 -5.32
C ALA A 7 -18.36 -18.38 -5.92
N ASP A 8 -18.91 -18.62 -7.10
CA ASP A 8 -18.59 -19.84 -7.81
C ASP A 8 -17.09 -19.92 -8.14
N ASN A 9 -16.59 -21.13 -8.43
CA ASN A 9 -15.15 -21.36 -8.62
C ASN A 9 -14.56 -20.55 -9.79
N GLU A 10 -15.36 -20.23 -10.81
CA GLU A 10 -14.92 -19.43 -11.94
C GLU A 10 -14.74 -17.97 -11.52
N GLU A 11 -15.71 -17.41 -10.79
CA GLU A 11 -15.62 -16.07 -10.23
C GLU A 11 -14.49 -15.94 -9.20
N ALA A 12 -14.33 -16.92 -8.31
CA ALA A 12 -13.21 -16.96 -7.37
C ALA A 12 -11.84 -16.99 -8.07
N ALA A 13 -11.72 -17.75 -9.18
CA ALA A 13 -10.50 -17.78 -9.98
C ALA A 13 -10.23 -16.45 -10.69
N ALA A 14 -11.27 -15.79 -11.20
CA ALA A 14 -11.17 -14.47 -11.81
C ALA A 14 -10.72 -13.39 -10.80
N ILE A 15 -11.30 -13.40 -9.60
CA ILE A 15 -10.89 -12.51 -8.50
C ILE A 15 -9.43 -12.77 -8.12
N ALA A 16 -9.04 -14.04 -7.95
CA ALA A 16 -7.66 -14.39 -7.61
C ALA A 16 -6.66 -14.02 -8.71
N ALA A 17 -7.04 -14.11 -9.99
CA ALA A 17 -6.23 -13.67 -11.11
C ALA A 17 -6.07 -12.14 -11.13
N ALA A 18 -7.14 -11.39 -10.90
CA ALA A 18 -7.10 -9.93 -10.81
C ALA A 18 -6.22 -9.45 -9.64
N VAL A 19 -6.37 -10.07 -8.46
CA VAL A 19 -5.53 -9.76 -7.29
C VAL A 19 -4.06 -10.09 -7.57
N ARG A 20 -3.76 -11.26 -8.17
CA ARG A 20 -2.38 -11.61 -8.53
C ARG A 20 -1.78 -10.64 -9.54
N ALA A 21 -2.52 -10.26 -10.58
CA ALA A 21 -2.07 -9.28 -11.56
C ALA A 21 -1.81 -7.91 -10.91
N HIS A 22 -2.65 -7.49 -9.96
CA HIS A 22 -2.45 -6.24 -9.24
C HIS A 22 -1.21 -6.26 -8.34
N VAL A 23 -0.98 -7.37 -7.62
CA VAL A 23 0.23 -7.52 -6.78
C VAL A 23 1.50 -7.56 -7.63
N SER A 24 1.50 -8.31 -8.73
CA SER A 24 2.65 -8.36 -9.64
C SER A 24 2.94 -7.01 -10.30
N ALA A 25 1.92 -6.21 -10.61
CA ALA A 25 2.11 -4.85 -11.12
C ALA A 25 2.75 -3.93 -10.05
N ASP A 26 2.45 -4.12 -8.78
CA ASP A 26 3.03 -3.34 -7.67
C ASP A 26 4.53 -3.69 -7.45
N ASP A 27 4.94 -4.94 -7.72
CA ASP A 27 6.36 -5.35 -7.75
C ASP A 27 7.12 -4.70 -8.92
N ASP A 28 6.50 -4.60 -10.10
CA ASP A 28 7.07 -3.85 -11.23
C ASP A 28 7.15 -2.34 -10.95
N GLU A 29 6.25 -1.77 -10.15
CA GLU A 29 6.29 -0.37 -9.72
C GLU A 29 7.38 -0.07 -8.67
N GLU A 30 7.97 -1.08 -8.02
CA GLU A 30 9.14 -0.89 -7.14
C GLU A 30 10.38 -0.43 -7.93
N THR A 31 10.44 -0.73 -9.23
CA THR A 31 11.45 -0.18 -10.16
C THR A 31 11.10 1.24 -10.64
N ALA A 32 9.84 1.64 -10.54
CA ALA A 32 9.32 2.94 -10.97
C ALA A 32 9.47 4.02 -9.87
N SER A 33 10.66 4.09 -9.27
CA SER A 33 11.11 5.11 -8.29
C SER A 33 10.96 6.58 -8.74
N ASP A 34 10.37 6.84 -9.91
CA ASP A 34 10.34 8.13 -10.59
C ASP A 34 9.18 9.06 -10.14
N ARG A 35 8.24 8.59 -9.32
CA ARG A 35 7.18 9.44 -8.71
C ARG A 35 7.69 10.25 -7.51
N GLY A 36 8.95 10.10 -7.13
CA GLY A 36 9.59 10.80 -6.02
C GLY A 36 8.89 10.59 -4.67
N TRP A 37 9.24 11.42 -3.70
CA TRP A 37 8.73 11.34 -2.32
C TRP A 37 7.20 11.45 -2.23
N GLU A 38 6.54 12.12 -3.19
CA GLU A 38 5.10 12.30 -3.18
C GLU A 38 4.31 10.99 -3.29
N GLY A 39 4.71 10.10 -4.20
CA GLY A 39 4.11 8.75 -4.29
C GLY A 39 4.40 7.92 -3.03
N LEU A 40 5.63 7.99 -2.54
CA LEU A 40 6.07 7.25 -1.35
C LEU A 40 5.37 7.70 -0.06
N ARG A 41 4.97 8.99 0.05
CA ARG A 41 4.24 9.54 1.21
C ARG A 41 2.89 8.86 1.44
N TRP A 42 2.12 8.64 0.38
CA TRP A 42 0.79 8.01 0.50
C TRP A 42 0.92 6.56 0.93
N ARG A 43 1.85 5.82 0.34
CA ARG A 43 2.14 4.42 0.67
C ARG A 43 2.67 4.28 2.10
N PHE A 44 3.58 5.16 2.52
CA PHE A 44 4.09 5.17 3.90
C PHE A 44 2.97 5.46 4.91
N ARG A 45 2.11 6.47 4.65
CA ARG A 45 0.95 6.76 5.52
C ARG A 45 0.01 5.57 5.64
N GLY A 46 -0.29 4.89 4.53
CA GLY A 46 -1.13 3.69 4.54
C GLY A 46 -0.52 2.57 5.38
N ARG A 47 0.79 2.34 5.27
CA ARG A 47 1.51 1.34 6.08
C ARG A 47 1.49 1.67 7.58
N VAL A 48 1.62 2.94 7.96
CA VAL A 48 1.51 3.36 9.37
C VAL A 48 0.09 3.13 9.91
N ASP A 49 -0.94 3.48 9.15
CA ASP A 49 -2.34 3.23 9.53
C ASP A 49 -2.61 1.72 9.73
N ALA A 50 -2.14 0.88 8.80
CA ALA A 50 -2.33 -0.56 8.88
C ALA A 50 -1.60 -1.21 10.07
N LEU A 51 -0.32 -0.86 10.28
CA LEU A 51 0.53 -1.50 11.29
C LEU A 51 0.33 -0.92 12.70
N GLN A 52 0.14 0.39 12.81
CA GLN A 52 0.05 1.09 14.09
C GLN A 52 -1.39 1.47 14.46
N ARG A 53 -2.37 1.17 13.59
CA ARG A 53 -3.79 1.55 13.78
C ARG A 53 -3.97 3.05 14.03
N ARG A 54 -3.08 3.88 13.47
CA ARG A 54 -3.03 5.32 13.70
C ARG A 54 -2.81 6.07 12.40
N ARG A 55 -3.63 7.09 12.14
CA ARG A 55 -3.44 8.02 11.01
C ARG A 55 -2.50 9.13 11.41
N VAL A 56 -1.39 9.27 10.70
CA VAL A 56 -0.40 10.34 10.90
C VAL A 56 -0.25 11.20 9.65
N ARG A 57 0.09 12.47 9.81
CA ARG A 57 0.43 13.35 8.69
C ARG A 57 1.94 13.25 8.43
N VAL A 58 2.32 12.74 7.26
CA VAL A 58 3.73 12.54 6.91
C VAL A 58 4.32 13.84 6.34
N PRO A 59 5.37 14.42 6.95
CA PRO A 59 6.00 15.66 6.49
C PRO A 59 6.63 15.51 5.10
N THR A 60 6.71 16.61 4.36
CA THR A 60 7.35 16.63 3.03
C THR A 60 8.86 16.43 3.09
N GLU A 61 9.47 16.55 4.26
CA GLU A 61 10.92 16.39 4.48
C GLU A 61 11.29 15.06 5.14
N ALA A 62 10.35 14.11 5.24
CA ALA A 62 10.66 12.85 5.92
C ALA A 62 11.73 12.04 5.14
N PRO A 63 12.59 11.30 5.84
CA PRO A 63 13.64 10.51 5.21
C PRO A 63 13.09 9.53 4.17
N ARG A 64 13.77 9.44 3.02
CA ARG A 64 13.38 8.59 1.87
C ARG A 64 13.61 7.10 2.11
N ASP A 65 14.50 6.77 3.05
CA ASP A 65 14.74 5.41 3.49
C ASP A 65 13.63 4.97 4.47
N ALA A 66 13.00 3.84 4.16
CA ALA A 66 11.86 3.32 4.89
C ALA A 66 12.19 2.99 6.35
N TRP A 67 13.42 2.54 6.64
CA TRP A 67 13.86 2.19 7.99
C TRP A 67 14.00 3.43 8.88
N THR A 68 14.62 4.48 8.33
CA THR A 68 14.77 5.78 9.00
C THR A 68 13.40 6.44 9.25
N ALA A 69 12.48 6.35 8.29
CA ALA A 69 11.13 6.88 8.44
C ALA A 69 10.31 6.12 9.49
N ALA A 70 10.41 4.80 9.53
CA ALA A 70 9.76 3.96 10.55
C ALA A 70 10.29 4.27 11.97
N GLY A 71 11.59 4.49 12.13
CA GLY A 71 12.16 4.88 13.44
C GLY A 71 11.70 6.25 13.96
N ARG A 72 11.12 7.11 13.10
CA ARG A 72 10.67 8.47 13.45
C ARG A 72 9.16 8.60 13.59
N THR A 73 8.39 7.53 13.39
CA THR A 73 6.92 7.62 13.40
C THR A 73 6.34 8.03 14.76
N ASP A 74 7.10 7.84 15.85
CA ASP A 74 6.78 8.34 17.19
C ASP A 74 6.66 9.88 17.26
N ARG A 75 7.40 10.59 16.40
CA ARG A 75 7.42 12.08 16.34
C ARG A 75 6.47 12.67 15.30
N LEU A 76 5.67 11.82 14.64
CA LEU A 76 4.65 12.18 13.65
C LEU A 76 3.24 12.08 14.27
#